data_AF-A0A9J7KM32-F1
#
_entry.id   AF-A0A9J7KM32-F1
#
_cell.length_a   1.000
_cell.length_b   1.000
_cell.length_c   1.000
_cell.angle_alpha   90.00
_cell.angle_beta   90.00
_cell.angle_gamma   90.00
#
_symmetry.space_group_name_H-M   'P 1'
#
loop_
_entity.id
_entity.type
_entity.pdbx_description
1 polymer ?
#
loop_
_entity_poly.entity_id
_entity_poly.type
_entity_poly.pdbx_seq_one_letter_code
_entity_poly.pdbx_strand_id
1 'polypeptide(L)'
;MTSSETVVFKMAALIQNMRPYLVVGKSCSFSWPPNVLARACMTSVQAKPPAETEQEKKPLYPPVVPSLTSNSEDAKKYKQELIRQKIASLSSPKDKITALLQPSRKAYMLYALGRRYNIHVYQQWVTKTTVVKQLPESITDVPLDDRFEQVKSQVMDLILQERQYMKRNDKKWREPYRFGVVFTKELVRLLTTAVTGGMPHLATANVIHDAKVEYCWPLAEYWCQLLDQPDIQILTHHPLPQYCPMDSAVCIDGEVPVYEWSPRHLAIFERTRKRTIFPGFKIESPLHCGHTQFRVITKEISREKFNQDLRRDKTGDQLELRIMGSAVMGLFGWTAAQAFYRGGNLSAFLLAFIYHTKFSYLFMIL
;
A
#
# COMPACT_ATOMS: atom_id res chain seq x y z
N MET A 1 -4.36 9.21 25.66
CA MET A 1 -4.86 8.26 24.65
C MET A 1 -5.44 7.09 25.43
N THR A 2 -6.75 6.85 25.26
CA THR A 2 -7.59 6.08 26.19
C THR A 2 -7.56 4.57 25.89
N SER A 3 -7.71 3.78 26.95
CA SER A 3 -7.49 2.33 27.13
C SER A 3 -8.22 1.33 26.21
N SER A 4 -8.84 1.79 25.12
CA SER A 4 -9.86 1.04 24.39
C SER A 4 -9.56 0.75 22.91
N GLU A 5 -8.41 1.19 22.38
CA GLU A 5 -7.92 0.90 21.01
C GLU A 5 -7.44 -0.56 20.80
N THR A 6 -7.60 -1.41 21.83
CA THR A 6 -6.70 -2.51 22.18
C THR A 6 -7.11 -3.91 21.70
N VAL A 7 -8.42 -4.17 21.58
CA VAL A 7 -8.92 -5.56 21.61
C VAL A 7 -8.79 -6.29 20.27
N VAL A 8 -8.87 -5.57 19.14
CA VAL A 8 -8.73 -6.16 17.79
C VAL A 8 -7.30 -6.65 17.53
N PHE A 9 -6.29 -5.98 18.11
CA PHE A 9 -4.88 -6.25 17.84
C PHE A 9 -4.33 -7.48 18.58
N LYS A 10 -4.86 -7.82 19.76
CA LYS A 10 -4.36 -8.96 20.57
C LYS A 10 -4.96 -10.31 20.21
N MET A 11 -6.18 -10.37 19.67
CA MET A 11 -6.70 -11.63 19.12
C MET A 11 -5.98 -12.09 17.84
N ALA A 12 -5.33 -11.15 17.15
CA ALA A 12 -4.39 -11.48 16.08
C ALA A 12 -3.14 -12.19 16.56
N ALA A 13 -2.64 -11.81 17.73
CA ALA A 13 -1.42 -12.35 18.30
C ALA A 13 -1.63 -13.68 19.05
N LEU A 14 -2.86 -13.99 19.48
CA LEU A 14 -3.17 -15.15 20.33
C LEU A 14 -3.61 -16.41 19.58
N ILE A 15 -3.86 -16.32 18.27
CA ILE A 15 -3.83 -17.50 17.39
C ILE A 15 -2.35 -17.85 17.20
N GLN A 16 -1.87 -18.74 18.06
CA GLN A 16 -0.47 -19.18 18.14
C GLN A 16 0.07 -19.50 16.73
N ASN A 17 1.07 -18.69 16.30
CA ASN A 17 1.85 -18.71 15.04
C ASN A 17 1.71 -17.45 14.15
N MET A 18 0.97 -16.43 14.56
CA MET A 18 0.83 -15.18 13.81
C MET A 18 1.98 -14.23 14.16
N ARG A 19 2.97 -14.06 13.27
CA ARG A 19 4.00 -13.01 13.39
C ARG A 19 3.55 -11.78 12.58
N PRO A 20 3.06 -10.71 13.22
CA PRO A 20 2.78 -9.46 12.51
C PRO A 20 4.10 -8.78 12.13
N TYR A 21 4.26 -8.44 10.85
CA TYR A 21 5.44 -7.72 10.35
C TYR A 21 5.09 -6.24 10.22
N LEU A 22 5.94 -5.37 10.78
CA LEU A 22 5.87 -3.94 10.52
C LEU A 22 6.69 -3.64 9.25
N VAL A 23 6.06 -3.02 8.26
CA VAL A 23 6.71 -2.61 7.01
C VAL A 23 7.04 -1.13 7.12
N VAL A 24 8.33 -0.78 7.09
CA VAL A 24 8.82 0.61 7.18
C VAL A 24 9.65 0.92 5.94
N GLY A 25 9.27 1.94 5.16
CA GLY A 25 10.00 2.35 3.94
C GLY A 25 11.22 3.21 4.25
N LYS A 26 12.25 3.16 3.39
CA LYS A 26 13.46 3.99 3.51
C LYS A 26 13.80 4.77 2.25
N SER A 27 14.34 5.99 2.43
CA SER A 27 14.83 6.83 1.33
C SER A 27 16.29 6.60 1.00
N CYS A 28 16.60 6.72 -0.30
CA CYS A 28 17.93 7.10 -0.78
C CYS A 28 17.82 8.54 -1.29
N SER A 29 18.67 9.42 -0.79
CA SER A 29 18.76 10.81 -1.22
C SER A 29 19.37 10.92 -2.62
N PHE A 30 18.74 11.71 -3.49
CA PHE A 30 19.42 12.29 -4.65
C PHE A 30 19.27 13.82 -4.55
N SER A 31 20.37 14.51 -4.30
CA SER A 31 20.40 15.96 -4.13
C SER A 31 20.39 16.67 -5.47
N TRP A 32 19.44 17.58 -5.69
CA TRP A 32 19.60 18.71 -6.61
C TRP A 32 19.05 19.97 -5.95
N PRO A 33 19.69 21.14 -6.16
CA PRO A 33 19.46 22.35 -5.39
C PRO A 33 18.09 22.98 -5.72
N PRO A 34 17.54 23.80 -4.81
CA PRO A 34 16.27 24.47 -5.02
C PRO A 34 16.49 25.66 -5.94
N ASN A 35 15.67 25.82 -6.97
CA ASN A 35 15.45 27.15 -7.53
C ASN A 35 13.99 27.34 -7.95
N VAL A 36 13.32 28.11 -7.10
CA VAL A 36 12.41 29.23 -7.40
C VAL A 36 11.08 28.91 -8.10
N LEU A 37 10.02 29.09 -7.31
CA LEU A 37 8.63 29.33 -7.69
C LEU A 37 8.48 30.63 -8.50
N ALA A 38 7.78 30.55 -9.65
CA ALA A 38 6.89 31.55 -10.25
C ALA A 38 6.65 31.15 -11.73
N ARG A 39 5.48 31.25 -12.37
CA ARG A 39 4.19 31.84 -12.06
C ARG A 39 3.14 31.32 -13.06
N ALA A 40 1.90 31.56 -12.68
CA ALA A 40 0.65 31.36 -13.40
C ALA A 40 0.62 31.83 -14.86
N CYS A 41 -0.19 31.12 -15.64
CA CYS A 41 -0.77 31.53 -16.91
C CYS A 41 -1.78 32.66 -16.68
N MET A 42 -1.73 33.75 -17.46
CA MET A 42 -2.92 34.53 -17.81
C MET A 42 -2.79 35.13 -19.22
N THR A 43 -3.87 34.95 -19.96
CA THR A 43 -4.21 35.50 -21.27
C THR A 43 -4.45 37.01 -21.25
N SER A 44 -4.32 37.60 -22.43
CA SER A 44 -4.39 39.02 -22.82
C SER A 44 -5.60 39.82 -22.35
N VAL A 45 -5.35 41.06 -21.92
CA VAL A 45 -6.20 42.24 -22.20
C VAL A 45 -5.25 43.41 -22.51
N GLN A 46 -5.32 43.97 -23.72
CA GLN A 46 -4.60 45.20 -24.04
C GLN A 46 -5.34 46.39 -23.42
N ALA A 47 -4.70 47.05 -22.46
CA ALA A 47 -5.09 48.36 -21.96
C ALA A 47 -3.90 49.32 -22.09
N LYS A 48 -4.18 50.48 -22.68
CA LYS A 48 -3.27 51.58 -23.03
C LYS A 48 -2.50 52.10 -21.80
N PRO A 49 -1.18 52.36 -21.86
CA PRO A 49 -0.44 52.84 -20.69
C PRO A 49 -0.50 54.38 -20.57
N PRO A 50 -0.60 54.93 -19.35
CA PRO A 50 -0.18 56.29 -19.04
C PRO A 50 1.22 56.34 -18.40
N ALA A 51 2.02 57.28 -18.91
CA ALA A 51 3.22 57.96 -18.38
C ALA A 51 4.20 57.19 -17.47
N GLU A 52 5.42 57.05 -17.99
CA GLU A 52 6.60 56.44 -17.40
C GLU A 52 7.12 57.22 -16.18
N THR A 53 7.27 56.53 -15.05
CA THR A 53 8.23 56.90 -13.99
C THR A 53 9.42 55.96 -14.12
N GLU A 54 10.62 56.55 -14.21
CA GLU A 54 11.90 55.85 -14.41
C GLU A 54 12.21 54.92 -13.22
N GLN A 55 11.82 53.65 -13.34
CA GLN A 55 12.39 52.55 -12.57
C GLN A 55 13.53 51.95 -13.40
N GLU A 56 14.72 51.81 -12.82
CA GLU A 56 15.91 51.21 -13.44
C GLU A 56 15.55 49.90 -14.18
N LYS A 57 15.64 49.93 -15.52
CA LYS A 57 15.25 48.80 -16.39
C LYS A 57 16.24 47.64 -16.25
N LYS A 58 16.03 46.75 -15.27
CA LYS A 58 16.80 45.50 -15.15
C LYS A 58 16.58 44.64 -16.40
N PRO A 59 17.64 44.10 -17.03
CA PRO A 59 17.49 43.25 -18.21
C PRO A 59 16.75 41.96 -17.86
N LEU A 60 15.68 41.66 -18.61
CA LEU A 60 14.91 40.42 -18.45
C LEU A 60 15.45 39.37 -19.43
N TYR A 61 16.36 38.51 -18.96
CA TYR A 61 16.88 37.40 -19.76
C TYR A 61 15.86 36.25 -19.88
N PRO A 62 15.87 35.51 -21.00
CA PRO A 62 15.06 34.31 -21.13
C PRO A 62 15.52 33.23 -20.13
N PRO A 63 14.62 32.33 -19.70
CA PRO A 63 14.97 31.24 -18.81
C PRO A 63 15.93 30.26 -19.50
N VAL A 64 16.95 29.81 -18.77
CA VAL A 64 17.91 28.80 -19.25
C VAL A 64 17.24 27.43 -19.20
N VAL A 65 16.56 27.05 -20.29
CA VAL A 65 15.85 25.76 -20.41
C VAL A 65 16.23 25.03 -21.69
N PRO A 66 16.23 23.68 -21.69
CA PRO A 66 16.45 22.90 -22.91
C PRO A 66 15.36 23.16 -23.97
N SER A 67 15.73 23.06 -25.25
CA SER A 67 14.77 23.16 -26.35
C SER A 67 13.73 22.03 -26.32
N LEU A 68 12.47 22.33 -26.66
CA LEU A 68 11.40 21.33 -26.69
C LEU A 68 11.42 20.42 -27.92
N THR A 69 11.93 20.87 -29.06
CA THR A 69 11.84 20.11 -30.31
C THR A 69 13.05 19.22 -30.55
N SER A 70 14.16 19.44 -29.84
CA SER A 70 15.37 18.63 -29.98
C SER A 70 15.15 17.19 -29.52
N ASN A 71 15.97 16.29 -30.10
CA ASN A 71 16.04 14.88 -29.77
C ASN A 71 17.09 14.55 -28.68
N SER A 72 17.67 15.56 -28.03
CA SER A 72 18.63 15.39 -26.92
C SER A 72 18.01 14.79 -25.66
N GLU A 73 18.84 14.25 -24.76
CA GLU A 73 18.39 13.74 -23.47
C GLU A 73 17.78 14.84 -22.58
N ASP A 74 18.37 16.02 -22.59
CA ASP A 74 17.89 17.16 -21.81
C ASP A 74 16.52 17.64 -22.29
N ALA A 75 16.29 17.63 -23.61
CA ALA A 75 14.97 17.91 -24.18
C ALA A 75 13.92 16.85 -23.75
N LYS A 76 14.30 15.57 -23.67
CA LYS A 76 13.42 14.50 -23.16
C LYS A 76 13.09 14.68 -21.68
N LYS A 77 14.08 14.98 -20.84
CA LYS A 77 13.87 15.27 -19.40
C LYS A 77 12.97 16.48 -19.21
N TYR A 78 13.20 17.55 -19.96
CA TYR A 78 12.38 18.76 -19.90
C TYR A 78 10.92 18.52 -20.32
N LYS A 79 10.68 17.74 -21.38
CA LYS A 79 9.33 17.29 -21.76
C LYS A 79 8.63 16.51 -20.64
N GLN A 80 9.35 15.59 -19.99
CA GLN A 80 8.80 14.83 -18.86
C GLN A 80 8.43 15.76 -17.70
N GLU A 81 9.25 16.77 -17.43
CA GLU A 81 8.99 17.74 -16.37
C GLU A 81 7.75 18.60 -16.67
N LEU A 82 7.60 19.07 -17.91
CA LEU A 82 6.38 19.77 -18.31
C LEU A 82 5.13 18.89 -18.19
N ILE A 83 5.22 17.60 -18.52
CA ILE A 83 4.11 16.66 -18.31
C ILE A 83 3.79 16.52 -16.81
N ARG A 84 4.81 16.41 -15.95
CA ARG A 84 4.62 16.36 -14.49
C ARG A 84 3.97 17.63 -13.96
N GLN A 85 4.41 18.80 -14.40
CA GLN A 85 3.82 20.09 -14.03
C GLN A 85 2.37 20.19 -14.49
N LYS A 86 2.05 19.75 -15.72
CA LYS A 86 0.67 19.67 -16.21
C LYS A 86 -0.19 18.77 -15.32
N ILE A 87 0.27 17.57 -14.99
CA ILE A 87 -0.45 16.66 -14.09
C ILE A 87 -0.61 17.27 -12.70
N ALA A 88 0.43 17.91 -12.16
CA ALA A 88 0.40 18.54 -10.85
C ALA A 88 -0.58 19.73 -10.81
N SER A 89 -0.76 20.44 -11.92
CA SER A 89 -1.70 21.57 -12.03
C SER A 89 -3.18 21.15 -12.06
N LEU A 90 -3.49 19.88 -12.30
CA LEU A 90 -4.87 19.39 -12.26
C LEU A 90 -5.39 19.41 -10.81
N SER A 91 -6.62 19.87 -10.60
CA SER A 91 -7.24 19.93 -9.27
C SER A 91 -7.84 18.58 -8.84
N SER A 92 -8.48 17.86 -9.78
CA SER A 92 -9.20 16.62 -9.51
C SER A 92 -8.27 15.40 -9.44
N PRO A 93 -8.32 14.58 -8.36
CA PRO A 93 -7.56 13.33 -8.27
C PRO A 93 -7.87 12.34 -9.41
N LYS A 94 -9.13 12.31 -9.87
CA LYS A 94 -9.56 11.44 -10.98
C LYS A 94 -8.86 11.81 -12.28
N ASP A 95 -8.73 13.11 -12.56
CA ASP A 95 -8.10 13.61 -13.77
C ASP A 95 -6.58 13.41 -13.70
N LYS A 96 -5.97 13.61 -12.53
CA LYS A 96 -4.56 13.27 -12.27
C LYS A 96 -4.26 11.80 -12.57
N ILE A 97 -5.07 10.89 -12.03
CA ILE A 97 -4.92 9.45 -12.23
C ILE A 97 -5.12 9.10 -13.72
N THR A 98 -6.12 9.71 -14.37
CA THR A 98 -6.39 9.45 -15.79
C THR A 98 -5.23 9.91 -16.68
N ALA A 99 -4.74 11.13 -16.48
CA ALA A 99 -3.60 11.68 -17.22
C ALA A 99 -2.32 10.86 -17.01
N LEU A 100 -2.13 10.34 -15.79
CA LEU A 100 -1.00 9.46 -15.47
C LEU A 100 -1.06 8.13 -16.23
N LEU A 101 -2.23 7.51 -16.28
CA LEU A 101 -2.42 6.15 -16.79
C LEU A 101 -2.69 6.11 -18.30
N GLN A 102 -2.98 7.27 -18.91
CA GLN A 102 -3.26 7.42 -20.34
C GLN A 102 -2.24 6.74 -21.29
N PRO A 103 -0.91 6.84 -21.08
CA PRO A 103 0.03 6.10 -21.91
C PRO A 103 -0.04 4.60 -21.61
N SER A 104 -0.64 3.84 -22.53
CA SER A 104 -0.59 2.38 -22.52
C SER A 104 0.84 1.93 -22.85
N ARG A 105 1.59 1.52 -21.82
CA ARG A 105 2.87 0.81 -22.02
C ARG A 105 2.86 -0.49 -21.24
N LYS A 106 3.65 -1.45 -21.72
CA LYS A 106 3.91 -2.72 -21.05
C LYS A 106 4.32 -2.48 -19.59
N ALA A 107 3.82 -3.32 -18.70
CA ALA A 107 4.17 -3.31 -17.29
C ALA A 107 4.39 -4.75 -16.81
N TYR A 108 5.32 -4.94 -15.88
CA TYR A 108 5.51 -6.20 -15.17
C TYR A 108 4.34 -6.45 -14.23
N MET A 109 3.71 -7.61 -14.39
CA MET A 109 2.54 -7.99 -13.60
C MET A 109 2.98 -8.60 -12.28
N LEU A 110 2.75 -7.89 -11.19
CA LEU A 110 3.07 -8.28 -9.83
C LEU A 110 1.81 -8.80 -9.13
N TYR A 111 2.00 -9.82 -8.31
CA TYR A 111 0.98 -10.37 -7.44
C TYR A 111 1.49 -10.27 -6.00
N ALA A 112 0.61 -9.93 -5.05
CA ALA A 112 1.02 -9.86 -3.65
C ALA A 112 1.50 -11.24 -3.18
N LEU A 113 0.69 -12.26 -3.42
CA LEU A 113 1.02 -13.64 -3.08
C LEU A 113 2.00 -14.26 -4.09
N GLY A 114 3.29 -14.05 -3.84
CA GLY A 114 4.37 -14.58 -4.67
C GLY A 114 4.67 -16.06 -4.38
N ARG A 115 4.69 -16.90 -5.42
CA ARG A 115 5.00 -18.35 -5.31
C ARG A 115 6.47 -18.70 -5.53
N ARG A 116 7.33 -17.71 -5.75
CA ARG A 116 8.74 -17.94 -6.10
C ARG A 116 9.61 -17.99 -4.85
N TYR A 117 10.76 -18.65 -4.95
CA TYR A 117 11.75 -18.66 -3.89
C TYR A 117 12.35 -17.28 -3.70
N ASN A 118 12.59 -16.89 -2.44
CA ASN A 118 13.17 -15.60 -2.06
C ASN A 118 12.49 -14.36 -2.67
N ILE A 119 11.22 -14.47 -3.06
CA ILE A 119 10.48 -13.39 -3.72
C ILE A 119 10.35 -12.14 -2.83
N HIS A 120 10.38 -12.31 -1.51
CA HIS A 120 10.33 -11.23 -0.54
C HIS A 120 11.47 -10.21 -0.68
N VAL A 121 12.65 -10.63 -1.17
CA VAL A 121 13.77 -9.74 -1.46
C VAL A 121 13.41 -8.79 -2.60
N TYR A 122 12.91 -9.34 -3.69
CA TYR A 122 12.44 -8.56 -4.83
C TYR A 122 11.25 -7.66 -4.45
N GLN A 123 10.32 -8.16 -3.63
CA GLN A 123 9.16 -7.41 -3.17
C GLN A 123 9.54 -6.22 -2.27
N GLN A 124 10.55 -6.36 -1.41
CA GLN A 124 11.11 -5.23 -0.67
C GLN A 124 11.86 -4.26 -1.60
N TRP A 125 12.66 -4.76 -2.53
CA TRP A 125 13.43 -3.94 -3.46
C TRP A 125 12.55 -3.12 -4.43
N VAL A 126 11.47 -3.72 -4.96
CA VAL A 126 10.55 -3.08 -5.93
C VAL A 126 9.66 -2.03 -5.26
N THR A 127 9.39 -2.19 -3.97
CA THR A 127 8.58 -1.25 -3.18
C THR A 127 9.43 -0.25 -2.38
N LYS A 128 10.76 -0.45 -2.35
CA LYS A 128 11.70 0.32 -1.52
C LYS A 128 11.31 0.30 -0.04
N THR A 129 10.96 -0.89 0.44
CA THR A 129 10.56 -1.12 1.83
C THR A 129 11.57 -1.98 2.58
N THR A 130 11.59 -1.78 3.89
CA THR A 130 12.37 -2.54 4.86
C THR A 130 11.37 -3.21 5.80
N VAL A 131 11.68 -4.43 6.25
CA VAL A 131 10.81 -5.13 7.19
C VAL A 131 11.45 -5.16 8.57
N VAL A 132 10.70 -4.67 9.56
CA VAL A 132 11.05 -4.76 10.98
C VAL A 132 10.28 -5.94 11.57
N LYS A 133 11.00 -6.85 12.23
CA LYS A 133 10.44 -8.09 12.79
C LYS A 133 9.59 -7.87 14.05
N GLN A 134 9.61 -6.66 14.61
CA GLN A 134 8.90 -6.30 15.84
C GLN A 134 7.64 -5.51 15.52
N LEU A 135 6.66 -5.61 16.43
CA LEU A 135 5.50 -4.73 16.42
C LEU A 135 5.91 -3.31 16.85
N PRO A 136 5.19 -2.27 16.38
CA PRO A 136 5.31 -0.94 16.96
C PRO A 136 5.07 -0.95 18.47
N GLU A 137 5.86 -0.18 19.20
CA GLU A 137 5.72 0.00 20.66
C GLU A 137 4.29 0.43 21.03
N SER A 138 3.69 1.31 20.24
CA SER A 138 2.31 1.79 20.41
C SER A 138 1.24 0.68 20.43
N ILE A 139 1.53 -0.49 19.85
CA ILE A 139 0.62 -1.65 19.82
C ILE A 139 0.95 -2.65 20.94
N THR A 140 2.19 -2.66 21.42
CA THR A 140 2.71 -3.71 22.30
C THR A 140 2.29 -3.49 23.77
N ASP A 141 2.30 -2.24 24.23
CA ASP A 141 2.10 -1.88 25.65
C ASP A 141 0.64 -1.77 26.10
N VAL A 142 -0.30 -2.16 25.24
CA VAL A 142 -1.71 -1.84 25.47
C VAL A 142 -2.35 -2.89 26.42
N PRO A 143 -2.96 -2.52 27.57
CA PRO A 143 -3.44 -3.48 28.57
C PRO A 143 -4.62 -4.34 28.05
N LEU A 144 -4.62 -5.63 28.39
CA LEU A 144 -5.74 -6.53 28.08
C LEU A 144 -6.96 -6.14 28.92
N ASP A 145 -8.07 -5.86 28.24
CA ASP A 145 -9.35 -5.51 28.84
C ASP A 145 -10.12 -6.77 29.26
N ASP A 146 -11.00 -6.69 30.27
CA ASP A 146 -11.90 -7.76 30.71
C ASP A 146 -12.76 -8.31 29.55
N ARG A 147 -13.03 -7.47 28.54
CA ARG A 147 -13.69 -7.88 27.28
C ARG A 147 -12.98 -9.02 26.57
N PHE A 148 -11.68 -9.22 26.79
CA PHE A 148 -10.90 -10.28 26.15
C PHE A 148 -11.48 -11.67 26.41
N GLU A 149 -11.87 -11.99 27.64
CA GLU A 149 -12.40 -13.31 27.98
C GLU A 149 -13.76 -13.56 27.30
N GLN A 150 -14.58 -12.52 27.15
CA GLN A 150 -15.84 -12.61 26.41
C GLN A 150 -15.60 -12.86 24.92
N VAL A 151 -14.67 -12.15 24.28
CA VAL A 151 -14.43 -12.34 22.84
C VAL A 151 -13.71 -13.67 22.58
N LYS A 152 -12.86 -14.12 23.51
CA LYS A 152 -12.18 -15.42 23.46
C LYS A 152 -13.19 -16.57 23.48
N SER A 153 -14.18 -16.56 24.38
CA SER A 153 -15.21 -17.60 24.40
C SER A 153 -16.01 -17.62 23.10
N GLN A 154 -16.43 -16.44 22.61
CA GLN A 154 -17.15 -16.31 21.33
C GLN A 154 -16.34 -16.81 20.13
N VAL A 155 -15.01 -16.60 20.11
CA VAL A 155 -14.16 -17.13 19.04
C VAL A 155 -13.98 -18.63 19.12
N MET A 156 -13.88 -19.20 20.33
CA MET A 156 -13.87 -20.66 20.48
C MET A 156 -15.17 -21.27 19.95
N ASP A 157 -16.31 -20.66 20.29
CA ASP A 157 -17.61 -21.08 19.76
C ASP A 157 -17.68 -20.96 18.24
N LEU A 158 -17.14 -19.89 17.66
CA LEU A 158 -17.09 -19.68 16.21
C LEU A 158 -16.19 -20.71 15.51
N ILE A 159 -15.06 -21.09 16.12
CA ILE A 159 -14.21 -22.18 15.63
C ILE A 159 -14.99 -23.50 15.64
N LEU A 160 -15.65 -23.83 16.74
CA LEU A 160 -16.45 -25.06 16.89
C LEU A 160 -17.66 -25.08 15.95
N GLN A 161 -18.31 -23.93 15.77
CA GLN A 161 -19.41 -23.77 14.83
C GLN A 161 -18.98 -24.16 13.43
N GLU A 162 -17.91 -23.57 12.91
CA GLU A 162 -17.46 -23.78 11.54
C GLU A 162 -16.76 -25.13 11.31
N ARG A 163 -16.10 -25.70 12.35
CA ARG A 163 -15.39 -26.98 12.23
C ARG A 163 -16.25 -28.20 12.54
N GLN A 164 -17.17 -28.10 13.51
CA GLN A 164 -17.83 -29.26 14.10
C GLN A 164 -19.36 -29.17 14.02
N TYR A 165 -19.97 -28.05 14.40
CA TYR A 165 -21.43 -27.97 14.52
C TYR A 165 -22.13 -27.79 13.16
N MET A 166 -21.55 -27.01 12.25
CA MET A 166 -22.09 -26.81 10.91
C MET A 166 -21.88 -28.05 10.05
N LYS A 167 -22.93 -28.87 9.92
CA LYS A 167 -22.95 -30.02 9.02
C LYS A 167 -23.09 -29.54 7.58
N ARG A 168 -22.00 -29.64 6.82
CA ARG A 168 -21.97 -29.31 5.39
C ARG A 168 -21.86 -30.58 4.56
N ASN A 169 -22.82 -30.77 3.64
CA ASN A 169 -22.91 -32.00 2.85
C ASN A 169 -21.84 -32.08 1.73
N ASP A 170 -21.32 -30.96 1.27
CA ASP A 170 -20.36 -30.92 0.16
C ASP A 170 -18.90 -31.09 0.65
N LYS A 171 -18.16 -32.02 0.03
CA LYS A 171 -16.74 -32.30 0.31
C LYS A 171 -15.86 -31.06 0.13
N LYS A 172 -16.26 -30.11 -0.72
CA LYS A 172 -15.53 -28.86 -0.94
C LYS A 172 -15.36 -28.05 0.35
N TRP A 173 -16.27 -28.17 1.32
CA TRP A 173 -16.16 -27.49 2.61
C TRP A 173 -15.10 -28.07 3.54
N ARG A 174 -14.52 -29.22 3.19
CA ARG A 174 -13.33 -29.75 3.87
C ARG A 174 -12.05 -29.03 3.44
N GLU A 175 -12.10 -28.20 2.40
CA GLU A 175 -10.95 -27.41 1.97
C GLU A 175 -10.60 -26.34 3.02
N PRO A 176 -9.35 -26.33 3.54
CA PRO A 176 -8.94 -25.37 4.57
C PRO A 176 -9.14 -23.91 4.17
N TYR A 177 -8.96 -23.60 2.88
CA TYR A 177 -9.15 -22.25 2.35
C TYR A 177 -10.60 -21.76 2.50
N ARG A 178 -11.58 -22.59 2.14
CA ARG A 178 -13.00 -22.19 2.22
C ARG A 178 -13.45 -22.00 3.66
N PHE A 179 -13.01 -22.89 4.54
CA PHE A 179 -13.18 -22.70 5.98
C PHE A 179 -12.55 -21.37 6.41
N GLY A 180 -11.29 -21.12 6.06
CA GLY A 180 -10.57 -19.93 6.46
C GLY A 180 -11.26 -18.63 6.02
N VAL A 181 -11.80 -18.58 4.80
CA VAL A 181 -12.53 -17.40 4.29
C VAL A 181 -13.81 -17.15 5.10
N VAL A 182 -14.64 -18.17 5.32
CA VAL A 182 -15.89 -17.99 6.09
C VAL A 182 -15.59 -17.65 7.55
N PHE A 183 -14.68 -18.42 8.17
CA PHE A 183 -14.21 -18.17 9.52
C PHE A 183 -13.71 -16.74 9.69
N THR A 184 -12.88 -16.25 8.77
CA THR A 184 -12.33 -14.89 8.83
C THR A 184 -13.41 -13.83 8.67
N LYS A 185 -14.41 -14.04 7.80
CA LYS A 185 -15.55 -13.11 7.65
C LYS A 185 -16.35 -12.99 8.94
N GLU A 186 -16.66 -14.13 9.57
CA GLU A 186 -17.39 -14.15 10.84
C GLU A 186 -16.55 -13.61 12.01
N LEU A 187 -15.26 -13.93 12.05
CA LEU A 187 -14.33 -13.40 13.05
C LEU A 187 -14.24 -11.87 12.96
N VAL A 188 -14.09 -11.30 11.77
CA VAL A 188 -14.04 -9.85 11.59
C VAL A 188 -15.36 -9.20 12.02
N ARG A 189 -16.50 -9.81 11.69
CA ARG A 189 -17.81 -9.33 12.15
C ARG A 189 -17.89 -9.29 13.68
N LEU A 190 -17.51 -10.40 14.33
CA LEU A 190 -17.49 -10.52 15.79
C LEU A 190 -16.57 -9.47 16.42
N LEU A 191 -15.32 -9.39 15.96
CA LEU A 191 -14.32 -8.43 16.45
C LEU A 191 -14.77 -6.99 16.28
N THR A 192 -15.33 -6.64 15.11
CA THR A 192 -15.81 -5.28 14.87
C THR A 192 -16.93 -4.93 15.85
N THR A 193 -17.90 -5.84 16.05
CA THR A 193 -19.00 -5.62 17.01
C THR A 193 -18.52 -5.49 18.45
N ALA A 194 -17.65 -6.40 18.91
CA ALA A 194 -17.18 -6.42 20.29
C ALA A 194 -16.36 -5.17 20.65
N VAL A 195 -15.67 -4.59 19.67
CA VAL A 195 -14.77 -3.46 19.92
C VAL A 195 -15.41 -2.10 19.62
N THR A 196 -16.58 -2.05 18.98
CA THR A 196 -17.32 -0.79 18.74
C THR A 196 -17.52 0.07 19.99
N GLY A 197 -17.84 -0.54 21.15
CA GLY A 197 -18.03 0.20 22.40
C GLY A 197 -16.77 0.89 22.92
N GLY A 198 -15.59 0.40 22.55
CA GLY A 198 -14.30 1.02 22.89
C GLY A 198 -13.72 1.92 21.80
N MET A 199 -14.09 1.68 20.55
CA MET A 199 -13.59 2.41 19.38
C MET A 199 -14.76 2.91 18.53
N PRO A 200 -15.25 4.14 18.79
CA PRO A 200 -16.41 4.68 18.06
C PRO A 200 -16.13 4.85 16.55
N HIS A 201 -14.86 5.01 16.15
CA HIS A 201 -14.48 5.09 14.74
C HIS A 201 -14.67 3.76 13.98
N LEU A 202 -14.72 2.61 14.68
CA LEU A 202 -15.06 1.32 14.07
C LEU A 202 -16.56 1.10 13.95
N ALA A 203 -17.39 1.82 14.74
CA ALA A 203 -18.84 1.73 14.62
C ALA A 203 -19.35 2.28 13.28
N THR A 204 -18.66 3.26 12.71
CA THR A 204 -18.95 3.83 11.38
C THR A 204 -18.08 3.23 10.27
N ALA A 205 -17.25 2.24 10.59
CA ALA A 205 -16.40 1.59 9.61
C ALA A 205 -17.21 0.69 8.66
N ASN A 206 -16.75 0.59 7.42
CA ASN A 206 -17.33 -0.33 6.44
C ASN A 206 -16.38 -1.51 6.20
N VAL A 207 -16.95 -2.71 6.22
CA VAL A 207 -16.24 -3.96 5.95
C VAL A 207 -16.52 -4.36 4.51
N ILE A 208 -15.51 -4.27 3.65
CA ILE A 208 -15.59 -4.68 2.24
C ILE A 208 -15.05 -6.10 2.12
N HIS A 209 -15.82 -6.96 1.46
CA HIS A 209 -15.41 -8.32 1.13
C HIS A 209 -14.88 -8.40 -0.30
N ASP A 210 -13.91 -9.31 -0.51
CA ASP A 210 -13.35 -9.66 -1.82
C ASP A 210 -12.87 -8.42 -2.60
N ALA A 211 -12.28 -7.48 -1.86
CA ALA A 211 -11.87 -6.19 -2.38
C ALA A 211 -10.74 -6.34 -3.39
N LYS A 212 -10.85 -5.64 -4.51
CA LYS A 212 -9.82 -5.62 -5.54
C LYS A 212 -8.85 -4.46 -5.28
N VAL A 213 -7.56 -4.74 -5.23
CA VAL A 213 -6.52 -3.71 -5.09
C VAL A 213 -5.60 -3.76 -6.29
N GLU A 214 -5.54 -2.66 -7.04
CA GLU A 214 -4.65 -2.52 -8.18
C GLU A 214 -3.84 -1.25 -8.04
N TYR A 215 -2.54 -1.33 -8.31
CA TYR A 215 -1.67 -0.17 -8.27
C TYR A 215 -0.60 -0.26 -9.35
N CYS A 216 -0.35 0.86 -10.03
CA CYS A 216 0.64 0.97 -11.08
C CYS A 216 1.65 2.06 -10.75
N TRP A 217 2.94 1.75 -10.86
CA TRP A 217 4.01 2.71 -10.62
C TRP A 217 5.20 2.45 -11.55
N PRO A 218 5.98 3.49 -11.86
CA PRO A 218 7.27 3.33 -12.52
C PRO A 218 8.34 2.89 -11.49
N LEU A 219 9.22 1.99 -11.90
CA LEU A 219 10.44 1.64 -11.19
C LEU A 219 11.63 1.82 -12.14
N ALA A 220 12.38 2.91 -11.98
CA ALA A 220 13.54 3.31 -12.78
C ALA A 220 13.32 3.16 -14.31
N GLU A 221 13.56 1.97 -14.86
CA GLU A 221 13.55 1.65 -16.28
C GLU A 221 12.21 1.08 -16.78
N TYR A 222 11.39 0.49 -15.90
CA TYR A 222 10.18 -0.21 -16.30
C TYR A 222 8.98 0.15 -15.43
N TRP A 223 7.80 -0.31 -15.85
CA TRP A 223 6.56 -0.11 -15.12
C TRP A 223 6.14 -1.40 -14.42
N CYS A 224 5.59 -1.24 -13.23
CA CYS A 224 5.03 -2.33 -12.43
C CYS A 224 3.52 -2.14 -12.30
N GLN A 225 2.77 -3.25 -12.31
CA GLN A 225 1.35 -3.28 -12.00
C GLN A 225 1.12 -4.37 -10.97
N LEU A 226 0.77 -3.99 -9.75
CA LEU A 226 0.24 -4.91 -8.75
C LEU A 226 -1.22 -5.21 -9.05
N LEU A 227 -1.54 -6.50 -9.04
CA LEU A 227 -2.89 -7.03 -8.98
C LEU A 227 -3.02 -7.83 -7.68
N ASP A 228 -3.91 -7.36 -6.82
CA ASP A 228 -4.16 -8.00 -5.55
C ASP A 228 -5.67 -8.08 -5.25
N GLN A 229 -6.02 -9.07 -4.43
CA GLN A 229 -7.37 -9.33 -3.97
C GLN A 229 -7.32 -9.84 -2.52
N PRO A 230 -7.32 -8.95 -1.52
CA PRO A 230 -7.57 -9.32 -0.13
C PRO A 230 -9.02 -9.76 0.09
N ASP A 231 -9.24 -10.67 1.04
CA ASP A 231 -10.55 -11.23 1.33
C ASP A 231 -11.45 -10.22 2.06
N ILE A 232 -10.86 -9.40 2.94
CA ILE A 232 -11.59 -8.40 3.71
C ILE A 232 -10.75 -7.13 3.88
N GLN A 233 -11.38 -5.98 3.76
CA GLN A 233 -10.82 -4.68 4.11
C GLN A 233 -11.78 -3.94 5.04
N ILE A 234 -11.23 -3.29 6.06
CA ILE A 234 -11.97 -2.36 6.91
C ILE A 234 -11.61 -0.95 6.46
N LEU A 235 -12.62 -0.14 6.16
CA LEU A 235 -12.48 1.28 5.82
C LEU A 235 -13.08 2.16 6.90
N THR A 236 -12.47 3.30 7.13
CA THR A 236 -12.86 4.30 8.12
C THR A 236 -12.92 5.71 7.49
N HIS A 237 -13.50 6.65 8.21
CA HIS A 237 -13.53 8.06 7.81
C HIS A 237 -12.19 8.75 8.00
N HIS A 238 -11.49 8.41 9.09
CA HIS A 238 -10.30 9.12 9.52
C HIS A 238 -9.04 8.26 9.35
N PRO A 239 -7.90 8.89 9.07
CA PRO A 239 -6.63 8.20 8.95
C PRO A 239 -6.18 7.56 10.26
N LEU A 240 -5.53 6.39 10.18
CA LEU A 240 -4.85 5.82 11.34
C LEU A 240 -3.62 6.67 11.74
N PRO A 241 -3.34 6.82 13.05
CA PRO A 241 -2.21 7.59 13.52
C PRO A 241 -0.90 6.93 13.12
N GLN A 242 0.12 7.72 12.82
CA GLN A 242 1.44 7.22 12.43
C GLN A 242 2.12 6.46 13.58
N TYR A 243 2.58 5.23 13.31
CA TYR A 243 3.28 4.36 14.26
C TYR A 243 4.76 4.71 14.43
N CYS A 244 5.40 5.20 13.36
CA CYS A 244 6.83 5.51 13.36
C CYS A 244 7.04 6.86 12.68
N PRO A 245 7.67 7.85 13.35
CA PRO A 245 7.87 9.17 12.76
C PRO A 245 8.77 9.09 11.52
N MET A 246 8.56 10.09 10.69
CA MET A 246 9.21 10.30 9.41
C MET A 246 10.74 10.24 9.50
N ASP A 247 11.27 10.94 10.49
CA ASP A 247 12.71 11.15 10.67
C ASP A 247 13.33 10.12 11.62
N SER A 248 12.66 8.98 11.83
CA SER A 248 13.20 7.91 12.66
C SER A 248 14.39 7.24 11.97
N ALA A 249 15.33 6.73 12.76
CA ALA A 249 16.46 5.95 12.27
C ALA A 249 16.01 4.72 11.47
N VAL A 250 14.86 4.12 11.77
CA VAL A 250 14.35 2.99 10.98
C VAL A 250 13.96 3.42 9.55
N CYS A 251 13.28 4.57 9.44
CA CYS A 251 12.90 5.15 8.14
C CYS A 251 14.09 5.72 7.35
N ILE A 252 15.16 6.14 8.02
CA ILE A 252 16.34 6.74 7.37
C ILE A 252 17.44 5.72 7.12
N ASP A 253 17.64 4.74 8.01
CA ASP A 253 18.78 3.81 8.10
C ASP A 253 18.41 2.31 7.90
N GLY A 254 17.14 1.92 7.76
CA GLY A 254 16.74 0.52 7.46
C GLY A 254 17.23 -0.09 6.12
N GLU A 255 18.06 -1.11 6.07
CA GLU A 255 18.60 -1.59 4.78
C GLU A 255 17.52 -2.17 3.84
N VAL A 256 17.37 -1.58 2.64
CA VAL A 256 16.52 -2.12 1.57
C VAL A 256 17.36 -3.13 0.80
N PRO A 257 16.95 -4.40 0.70
CA PRO A 257 17.74 -5.39 0.00
C PRO A 257 17.80 -5.06 -1.50
N VAL A 258 18.95 -5.28 -2.12
CA VAL A 258 19.17 -5.03 -3.54
C VAL A 258 18.85 -6.30 -4.34
N TYR A 259 18.09 -6.14 -5.42
CA TYR A 259 17.84 -7.20 -6.39
C TYR A 259 18.41 -6.79 -7.75
N GLU A 260 19.45 -7.49 -8.19
CA GLU A 260 20.22 -7.11 -9.39
C GLU A 260 19.67 -7.73 -10.68
N TRP A 261 18.97 -8.86 -10.56
CA TRP A 261 18.52 -9.60 -11.74
C TRP A 261 17.26 -8.99 -12.37
N SER A 262 17.03 -9.32 -13.65
CA SER A 262 15.75 -8.98 -14.29
C SER A 262 14.57 -9.68 -13.59
N PRO A 263 13.39 -9.03 -13.47
CA PRO A 263 12.18 -9.67 -12.92
C PRO A 263 11.77 -10.96 -13.66
N ARG A 264 12.22 -11.12 -14.91
CA ARG A 264 11.98 -12.33 -15.72
C ARG A 264 12.57 -13.59 -15.08
N HIS A 265 13.65 -13.48 -14.30
CA HIS A 265 14.23 -14.60 -13.55
C HIS A 265 13.31 -15.11 -12.44
N LEU A 266 12.41 -14.27 -11.92
CA LEU A 266 11.35 -14.68 -11.00
C LEU A 266 10.08 -15.14 -11.75
N ALA A 267 10.17 -15.35 -13.07
CA ALA A 267 9.04 -15.59 -13.94
C ALA A 267 7.92 -14.55 -13.73
N ILE A 268 8.32 -13.29 -13.58
CA ILE A 268 7.45 -12.12 -13.62
C ILE A 268 7.56 -11.55 -15.03
N PHE A 269 6.44 -11.48 -15.73
CA PHE A 269 6.42 -11.13 -17.15
C PHE A 269 5.70 -9.81 -17.39
N GLU A 270 6.15 -9.12 -18.43
CA GLU A 270 5.49 -7.93 -18.95
C GLU A 270 4.19 -8.31 -19.65
N ARG A 271 3.14 -7.52 -19.43
CA ARG A 271 1.90 -7.60 -20.20
C ARG A 271 1.45 -6.21 -20.62
N THR A 272 0.79 -6.15 -21.77
CA THR A 272 0.03 -4.97 -22.18
C THR A 272 -1.35 -5.07 -21.56
N ARG A 273 -1.60 -4.29 -20.50
CA ARG A 273 -2.90 -4.16 -19.85
C ARG A 273 -3.21 -2.68 -19.62
N LYS A 274 -4.51 -2.37 -19.50
CA LYS A 274 -4.93 -1.07 -18.99
C LYS A 274 -4.38 -0.91 -17.58
N ARG A 275 -3.56 0.12 -17.38
CA ARG A 275 -3.01 0.43 -16.06
C ARG A 275 -4.12 0.97 -15.18
N THR A 276 -4.11 0.56 -13.92
CA THR A 276 -5.17 0.90 -12.97
C THR A 276 -4.60 1.24 -11.61
N ILE A 277 -5.24 2.22 -10.96
CA ILE A 277 -5.03 2.57 -9.56
C ILE A 277 -6.41 2.49 -8.90
N PHE A 278 -6.59 1.50 -8.04
CA PHE A 278 -7.85 1.19 -7.40
C PHE A 278 -7.59 0.57 -6.01
N PRO A 279 -7.92 1.25 -4.91
CA PRO A 279 -7.67 0.77 -3.56
C PRO A 279 -8.74 -0.21 -3.03
N GLY A 280 -9.82 -0.48 -3.79
CA GLY A 280 -10.96 -1.30 -3.35
C GLY A 280 -12.29 -0.55 -3.28
N PHE A 281 -12.24 0.79 -3.39
CA PHE A 281 -13.41 1.67 -3.37
C PHE A 281 -13.26 2.75 -4.44
N LYS A 282 -14.37 3.40 -4.82
CA LYS A 282 -14.38 4.51 -5.80
C LYS A 282 -14.00 5.83 -5.12
N ILE A 283 -13.49 6.79 -5.91
CA ILE A 283 -13.08 8.11 -5.40
C ILE A 283 -14.25 8.84 -4.71
N GLU A 284 -15.49 8.62 -5.15
CA GLU A 284 -16.67 9.26 -4.55
C GLU A 284 -17.11 8.62 -3.22
N SER A 285 -16.44 7.57 -2.73
CA SER A 285 -16.77 6.90 -1.48
C SER A 285 -16.56 7.83 -0.28
N PRO A 286 -17.52 7.94 0.66
CA PRO A 286 -17.34 8.73 1.89
C PRO A 286 -16.25 8.14 2.80
N LEU A 287 -16.08 6.82 2.76
CA LEU A 287 -15.05 6.07 3.48
C LEU A 287 -13.87 5.86 2.55
N HIS A 288 -12.78 6.53 2.85
CA HIS A 288 -11.60 6.65 1.98
C HIS A 288 -10.28 6.37 2.70
N CYS A 289 -10.33 6.02 3.99
CA CYS A 289 -9.17 5.63 4.78
C CYS A 289 -9.22 4.12 5.02
N GLY A 290 -8.17 3.39 4.62
CA GLY A 290 -8.02 1.99 5.04
C GLY A 290 -7.70 1.88 6.53
N HIS A 291 -8.15 0.81 7.16
CA HIS A 291 -7.80 0.47 8.53
C HIS A 291 -6.97 -0.82 8.59
N THR A 292 -7.60 -1.96 8.31
CA THR A 292 -6.97 -3.30 8.36
C THR A 292 -7.36 -4.10 7.12
N GLN A 293 -6.44 -4.94 6.63
CA GLN A 293 -6.75 -5.96 5.63
C GLN A 293 -6.58 -7.36 6.21
N PHE A 294 -7.45 -8.27 5.78
CA PHE A 294 -7.37 -9.68 6.08
C PHE A 294 -7.17 -10.45 4.78
N ARG A 295 -6.26 -11.41 4.85
CA ARG A 295 -5.99 -12.36 3.78
C ARG A 295 -5.95 -13.76 4.34
N VAL A 296 -6.66 -14.67 3.68
CA VAL A 296 -6.58 -16.10 3.89
C VAL A 296 -5.66 -16.68 2.84
N ILE A 297 -4.67 -17.46 3.28
CA ILE A 297 -3.70 -18.08 2.37
C ILE A 297 -4.33 -19.30 1.69
N THR A 298 -4.14 -19.42 0.38
CA THR A 298 -4.62 -20.57 -0.40
C THR A 298 -3.85 -21.85 -0.06
N LYS A 299 -4.46 -23.02 -0.35
CA LYS A 299 -3.82 -24.34 -0.14
C LYS A 299 -2.46 -24.48 -0.83
N GLU A 300 -2.20 -23.69 -1.88
CA GLU A 300 -0.92 -23.72 -2.59
C GLU A 300 0.26 -23.24 -1.74
N ILE A 301 0.00 -22.47 -0.68
CA ILE A 301 0.98 -21.91 0.24
C ILE A 301 0.61 -22.35 1.67
N SER A 302 0.22 -23.62 1.83
CA SER A 302 -0.06 -24.19 3.15
C SER A 302 1.21 -24.75 3.81
N ARG A 303 1.30 -24.67 5.15
CA ARG A 303 2.37 -25.33 5.93
C ARG A 303 2.51 -26.81 5.57
N GLU A 304 1.39 -27.51 5.39
CA GLU A 304 1.37 -28.92 5.02
C GLU A 304 2.05 -29.16 3.66
N LYS A 305 1.69 -28.39 2.63
CA LYS A 305 2.27 -28.50 1.30
C LYS A 305 3.75 -28.13 1.32
N PHE A 306 4.11 -27.07 2.04
CA PHE A 306 5.51 -26.71 2.25
C PHE A 306 6.28 -27.82 2.94
N ASN A 307 5.73 -28.47 3.97
CA ASN A 307 6.38 -29.59 4.65
C ASN A 307 6.56 -30.80 3.73
N GLN A 308 5.62 -31.05 2.82
CA GLN A 308 5.74 -32.08 1.78
C GLN A 308 6.84 -31.73 0.77
N ASP A 309 6.89 -30.47 0.32
CA ASP A 309 7.88 -29.96 -0.62
C ASP A 309 9.27 -29.84 0.03
N LEU A 310 9.36 -29.52 1.33
CA LEU A 310 10.57 -29.47 2.15
C LEU A 310 11.33 -30.79 2.16
N ARG A 311 10.59 -31.90 2.24
CA ARG A 311 11.15 -33.26 2.17
C ARG A 311 11.76 -33.56 0.81
N ARG A 312 11.42 -32.81 -0.24
CA ARG A 312 11.94 -32.95 -1.60
C ARG A 312 13.07 -31.94 -1.89
N ASP A 313 12.89 -30.68 -1.49
CA ASP A 313 13.69 -29.55 -2.00
C ASP A 313 14.52 -28.83 -0.92
N LYS A 314 14.51 -29.29 0.36
CA LYS A 314 15.18 -28.61 1.51
C LYS A 314 14.81 -27.12 1.63
N THR A 315 13.58 -26.80 1.31
CA THR A 315 13.07 -25.43 1.21
C THR A 315 12.67 -24.89 2.57
N GLY A 316 13.65 -24.42 3.37
CA GLY A 316 13.53 -23.95 4.77
C GLY A 316 12.42 -22.91 5.09
N ASP A 317 12.75 -21.80 5.76
CA ASP A 317 11.77 -20.78 6.23
C ASP A 317 11.09 -19.96 5.10
N GLN A 318 10.95 -20.52 3.90
CA GLN A 318 10.39 -19.86 2.72
C GLN A 318 8.91 -19.49 2.88
N LEU A 319 8.15 -20.22 3.70
CA LEU A 319 6.74 -19.93 3.94
C LEU A 319 6.58 -18.56 4.59
N GLU A 320 7.24 -18.33 5.73
CA GLU A 320 7.17 -17.08 6.48
C GLU A 320 7.63 -15.89 5.62
N LEU A 321 8.69 -16.10 4.84
CA LEU A 321 9.20 -15.09 3.91
C LEU A 321 8.19 -14.75 2.81
N ARG A 322 7.45 -15.73 2.26
CA ARG A 322 6.39 -15.46 1.26
C ARG A 322 5.19 -14.74 1.87
N ILE A 323 4.81 -15.12 3.09
CA ILE A 323 3.74 -14.48 3.86
C ILE A 323 4.09 -13.01 4.11
N MET A 324 5.31 -12.74 4.62
CA MET A 324 5.85 -11.40 4.83
C MET A 324 5.90 -10.60 3.52
N GLY A 325 6.45 -11.18 2.46
CA GLY A 325 6.52 -10.52 1.16
C GLY A 325 5.15 -10.20 0.56
N SER A 326 4.14 -11.06 0.81
CA SER A 326 2.74 -10.78 0.45
C SER A 326 2.16 -9.63 1.25
N ALA A 327 2.48 -9.50 2.53
CA ALA A 327 2.08 -8.36 3.35
C ALA A 327 2.67 -7.06 2.79
N VAL A 328 3.98 -7.04 2.52
CA VAL A 328 4.71 -5.90 1.96
C VAL A 328 4.05 -5.41 0.67
N MET A 329 3.84 -6.31 -0.30
CA MET A 329 3.25 -5.93 -1.58
C MET A 329 1.80 -5.47 -1.46
N GLY A 330 0.97 -6.22 -0.73
CA GLY A 330 -0.45 -5.91 -0.56
C GLY A 330 -0.67 -4.57 0.12
N LEU A 331 0.03 -4.32 1.24
CA LEU A 331 0.00 -3.04 1.94
C LEU A 331 0.55 -1.92 1.08
N PHE A 332 1.72 -2.08 0.45
CA PHE A 332 2.29 -1.04 -0.41
C PHE A 332 1.30 -0.61 -1.50
N GLY A 333 0.71 -1.56 -2.23
CA GLY A 333 -0.26 -1.24 -3.26
C GLY A 333 -1.52 -0.57 -2.74
N TRP A 334 -2.04 -1.02 -1.59
CA TRP A 334 -3.24 -0.46 -0.99
C TRP A 334 -3.03 0.97 -0.50
N THR A 335 -1.95 1.20 0.23
CA THR A 335 -1.59 2.51 0.79
C THR A 335 -1.25 3.51 -0.31
N ALA A 336 -0.47 3.09 -1.30
CA ALA A 336 -0.14 3.93 -2.44
C ALA A 336 -1.39 4.33 -3.22
N ALA A 337 -2.29 3.38 -3.52
CA ALA A 337 -3.53 3.68 -4.21
C ALA A 337 -4.42 4.68 -3.44
N GLN A 338 -4.53 4.55 -2.11
CA GLN A 338 -5.26 5.51 -1.27
C GLN A 338 -4.66 6.91 -1.32
N ALA A 339 -3.34 7.02 -1.31
CA ALA A 339 -2.67 8.31 -1.40
C ALA A 339 -2.96 9.02 -2.74
N PHE A 340 -3.03 8.27 -3.85
CA PHE A 340 -3.39 8.85 -5.15
C PHE A 340 -4.83 9.39 -5.15
N TYR A 341 -5.73 8.73 -4.44
CA TYR A 341 -7.12 9.16 -4.32
C TYR A 341 -7.25 10.47 -3.53
N ARG A 342 -6.30 10.76 -2.63
CA ARG A 342 -6.21 12.05 -1.92
C ARG A 342 -5.49 13.15 -2.70
N GLY A 343 -5.10 12.90 -3.95
CA GLY A 343 -4.52 13.92 -4.82
C GLY A 343 -3.02 14.13 -4.67
N GLY A 344 -2.28 13.17 -4.09
CA GLY A 344 -0.82 13.22 -4.07
C GLY A 344 -0.24 13.42 -5.47
N ASN A 345 0.86 14.16 -5.58
CA ASN A 345 1.52 14.47 -6.85
C ASN A 345 2.64 13.48 -7.16
N LEU A 346 2.87 13.11 -8.43
CA LEU A 346 3.93 12.14 -8.78
C LEU A 346 5.34 12.57 -8.40
N SER A 347 5.61 13.88 -8.49
CA SER A 347 6.86 14.51 -8.07
C SER A 347 7.07 14.43 -6.57
N ALA A 348 5.98 14.49 -5.81
CA ALA A 348 5.99 14.15 -4.40
C ALA A 348 6.08 12.63 -4.24
N PHE A 349 5.36 11.78 -4.97
CA PHE A 349 5.22 10.33 -4.71
C PHE A 349 6.49 9.49 -4.77
N LEU A 350 7.45 9.81 -5.64
CA LEU A 350 8.76 9.14 -5.64
C LEU A 350 9.62 9.54 -4.42
N LEU A 351 9.28 10.66 -3.76
CA LEU A 351 9.89 11.17 -2.52
C LEU A 351 8.99 10.99 -1.27
N ALA A 352 7.68 10.83 -1.43
CA ALA A 352 6.65 11.07 -0.40
C ALA A 352 5.96 9.78 0.05
N PHE A 353 6.27 8.62 -0.53
CA PHE A 353 6.07 7.34 0.17
C PHE A 353 7.24 6.98 1.07
N ILE A 354 8.32 7.77 0.99
CA ILE A 354 9.17 7.94 2.16
C ILE A 354 8.60 9.08 3.01
N TYR A 355 8.28 10.26 2.45
CA TYR A 355 8.03 11.46 3.27
C TYR A 355 6.63 11.88 3.79
N HIS A 356 5.48 11.34 3.34
CA HIS A 356 4.21 12.05 3.61
C HIS A 356 2.89 11.25 3.69
N THR A 357 2.84 10.15 4.43
CA THR A 357 1.56 9.54 4.79
C THR A 357 1.50 9.20 6.28
N LYS A 358 0.71 9.98 7.04
CA LYS A 358 0.25 9.66 8.41
C LYS A 358 -0.68 8.46 8.37
N PHE A 359 -0.14 7.29 8.06
CA PHE A 359 -0.94 6.08 8.04
C PHE A 359 -0.10 4.88 8.42
N SER A 360 -0.79 3.95 9.03
CA SER A 360 -0.22 2.93 9.87
C SER A 360 -1.25 1.85 9.82
N TYR A 361 -0.94 0.80 9.08
CA TYR A 361 -1.90 -0.21 8.70
C TYR A 361 -1.43 -1.53 9.24
N LEU A 362 -2.35 -2.26 9.87
CA LEU A 362 -2.09 -3.64 10.28
C LEU A 362 -2.46 -4.56 9.12
N PHE A 363 -1.52 -5.44 8.76
CA PHE A 363 -1.82 -6.57 7.88
C PHE A 363 -1.92 -7.83 8.72
N MET A 364 -3.07 -8.47 8.66
CA MET A 364 -3.35 -9.65 9.46
C MET A 364 -3.60 -10.82 8.51
N ILE A 365 -2.70 -11.79 8.54
CA ILE A 365 -2.75 -12.98 7.69
C ILE A 365 -3.17 -14.14 8.55
N LEU A 366 -4.42 -14.60 8.42
CA LEU A 366 -5.00 -15.69 9.24
C LEU A 366 -4.75 -17.06 8.61
#